data_AF-A0A8E2DVR9-F1
#
_entry.id   AF-A0A8E2DVR9-F1
#
_cell.length_a   1.000
_cell.length_b   1.000
_cell.length_c   1.000
_cell.angle_alpha   90.00
_cell.angle_beta   90.00
_cell.angle_gamma   90.00
#
_symmetry.space_group_name_H-M   'P 1'
#
loop_
_entity.id
_entity.type
_entity.pdbx_description
1 polymer ?
#
loop_
_entity_poly.entity_id
_entity_poly.type
_entity_poly.pdbx_seq_one_letter_code
_entity_poly.pdbx_strand_id
1 'polypeptide(L)'
;YLDWSLVKLPLEYALRPNAFFPNGEGYPSRYLTTCANAPRCHGVPVYMISGASALRSGLLLGRYLYISAKAGQGLCKVWIVLLDDPIGGVIDGDCGSIIIDQQTSEVYDHVVGANPLDQAYIVPLIATVEQ
;
A
#
# COMPACT_ATOMS: atom_id res chain seq x y z
N TYR A 1 -6.97 16.40 -2.12
CA TYR A 1 -6.56 15.88 -3.44
C TYR A 1 -5.91 14.53 -3.20
N LEU A 2 -6.27 13.49 -3.95
CA LEU A 2 -5.74 12.13 -3.79
C LEU A 2 -5.08 11.69 -5.11
N ASP A 3 -4.12 10.77 -5.03
CA ASP A 3 -3.41 10.21 -6.18
C ASP A 3 -3.87 8.76 -6.40
N TRP A 4 -4.89 8.58 -7.22
CA TRP A 4 -5.48 7.26 -7.51
C TRP A 4 -6.01 7.20 -8.94
N SER A 5 -6.20 5.98 -9.44
CA SER A 5 -6.96 5.71 -10.65
C SER A 5 -7.72 4.40 -10.49
N LEU A 6 -8.87 4.29 -11.16
CA LEU A 6 -9.68 3.06 -11.19
C LEU A 6 -9.69 2.50 -12.61
N VAL A 7 -9.27 1.24 -12.73
CA VAL A 7 -9.25 0.52 -14.00
C VAL A 7 -10.28 -0.59 -13.96
N LYS A 8 -11.18 -0.63 -14.95
CA LYS A 8 -12.15 -1.70 -15.10
C LYS A 8 -11.46 -2.94 -15.70
N LEU A 9 -11.47 -4.03 -14.96
CA LEU A 9 -10.93 -5.30 -15.43
C LEU A 9 -11.95 -6.07 -16.31
N PRO A 10 -11.49 -6.85 -17.29
CA PRO A 10 -12.34 -7.81 -18.00
C PRO A 10 -12.92 -8.87 -17.05
N LEU A 11 -14.10 -9.42 -17.41
CA LEU A 11 -14.85 -10.34 -16.55
C LEU A 11 -14.05 -11.57 -16.12
N GLU A 12 -13.18 -12.07 -16.99
CA GLU A 12 -12.29 -13.22 -16.73
C GLU A 12 -11.34 -13.00 -15.55
N TYR A 13 -10.93 -11.76 -15.30
CA TYR A 13 -10.09 -11.40 -14.15
C TYR A 13 -10.92 -11.09 -12.91
N ALA A 14 -12.16 -10.64 -13.07
CA ALA A 14 -13.06 -10.30 -11.97
C ALA A 14 -13.51 -11.52 -11.14
N LEU A 15 -13.35 -12.74 -11.67
CA LEU A 15 -13.67 -13.98 -10.96
C LEU A 15 -12.56 -14.45 -10.01
N ARG A 16 -11.36 -13.83 -10.06
CA ARG A 16 -10.26 -14.19 -9.17
C ARG A 16 -10.48 -13.53 -7.81
N PRO A 17 -10.29 -14.26 -6.70
CA PRO A 17 -10.40 -13.66 -5.38
C PRO A 17 -9.29 -12.63 -5.16
N ASN A 18 -9.58 -11.58 -4.40
CA ASN A 18 -8.57 -10.68 -3.87
C ASN A 18 -7.77 -11.43 -2.80
N ALA A 19 -6.69 -12.10 -3.21
CA ALA A 19 -5.88 -12.92 -2.33
C ALA A 19 -4.40 -12.86 -2.72
N PHE A 20 -3.54 -13.13 -1.73
CA PHE A 20 -2.09 -13.20 -1.92
C PHE A 20 -1.49 -14.38 -1.15
N PHE A 21 -0.27 -14.75 -1.51
CA PHE A 21 0.46 -15.87 -0.94
C PHE A 21 1.68 -15.38 -0.16
N PRO A 22 1.57 -15.15 1.17
CA PRO A 22 2.67 -14.58 1.96
C PRO A 22 3.93 -15.44 1.95
N ASN A 23 3.76 -16.76 1.82
CA ASN A 23 4.85 -17.74 1.84
C ASN A 23 5.13 -18.33 0.45
N GLY A 24 4.60 -17.72 -0.61
CA GLY A 24 4.72 -18.22 -1.99
C GLY A 24 3.66 -19.27 -2.38
N GLU A 25 3.67 -19.65 -3.65
CA GLU A 25 2.71 -20.60 -4.21
C GLU A 25 2.81 -21.97 -3.52
N GLY A 26 1.67 -22.65 -3.37
CA GLY A 26 1.57 -23.94 -2.67
C GLY A 26 1.33 -23.83 -1.15
N TYR A 27 1.45 -22.64 -0.58
CA TYR A 27 1.06 -22.35 0.81
C TYR A 27 -0.35 -21.73 0.89
N PRO A 28 -1.00 -21.74 2.07
CA PRO A 28 -2.31 -21.12 2.24
C PRO A 28 -2.30 -19.63 1.86
N SER A 29 -3.26 -19.24 1.01
CA SER A 29 -3.49 -17.85 0.65
C SER A 29 -4.15 -17.08 1.79
N ARG A 30 -4.02 -15.76 1.77
CA ARG A 30 -4.77 -14.83 2.61
C ARG A 30 -5.65 -13.94 1.75
N TYR A 31 -6.87 -13.70 2.22
CA TYR A 31 -7.87 -12.92 1.50
C TYR A 31 -7.87 -11.46 1.97
N LEU A 32 -8.00 -10.55 1.02
CA LEU A 32 -8.14 -9.11 1.24
C LEU A 32 -9.63 -8.78 1.20
N THR A 33 -10.24 -8.61 2.38
CA THR A 33 -11.71 -8.47 2.50
C THR A 33 -12.14 -7.12 3.03
N THR A 34 -11.25 -6.39 3.71
CA THR A 34 -11.58 -5.15 4.41
C THR A 34 -10.47 -4.12 4.23
N CYS A 35 -10.87 -2.84 4.22
CA CYS A 35 -9.95 -1.71 4.25
C CYS A 35 -9.85 -1.17 5.68
N ALA A 36 -8.64 -0.86 6.14
CA ALA A 36 -8.40 -0.28 7.44
C ALA A 36 -8.57 1.26 7.38
N ASN A 37 -9.27 1.83 8.36
CA ASN A 37 -9.46 3.28 8.46
C ASN A 37 -8.22 4.00 9.03
N ALA A 38 -7.42 3.29 9.85
CA ALA A 38 -6.23 3.81 10.50
C ALA A 38 -5.29 2.66 10.92
N PRO A 39 -3.98 2.90 11.05
CA PRO A 39 -3.05 1.95 11.66
C PRO A 39 -3.47 1.60 13.09
N ARG A 40 -3.38 0.32 13.45
CA ARG A 40 -3.74 -0.17 14.80
C ARG A 40 -2.84 0.38 15.91
N CYS A 41 -1.58 0.64 15.59
CA CYS A 41 -0.59 1.24 16.49
C CYS A 41 0.50 1.95 15.68
N HIS A 42 1.51 2.50 16.36
CA HIS A 42 2.70 2.99 15.68
C HIS A 42 3.64 1.80 15.38
N GLY A 43 4.11 1.68 14.14
CA GLY A 43 5.00 0.58 13.73
C GLY A 43 4.24 -0.72 13.52
N VAL A 44 3.13 -0.66 12.76
CA VAL A 44 2.36 -1.87 12.41
C VAL A 44 3.15 -2.68 11.37
N PRO A 45 3.40 -3.98 11.60
CA PRO A 45 3.97 -4.85 10.57
C PRO A 45 3.04 -4.95 9.37
N VAL A 46 3.58 -4.63 8.19
CA VAL A 46 2.84 -4.65 6.92
C VAL A 46 3.55 -5.47 5.86
N TYR A 47 2.79 -6.01 4.91
CA TYR A 47 3.33 -6.41 3.62
C TYR A 47 3.06 -5.33 2.58
N MET A 48 4.02 -5.14 1.68
CA MET A 48 3.84 -4.47 0.39
C MET A 48 3.74 -5.55 -0.69
N ILE A 49 2.65 -5.57 -1.44
CA ILE A 49 2.47 -6.44 -2.61
C ILE A 49 2.71 -5.59 -3.86
N SER A 50 3.88 -5.78 -4.47
CA SER A 50 4.31 -5.07 -5.68
C SER A 50 4.39 -5.98 -6.89
N GLY A 51 4.04 -5.44 -8.06
CA GLY A 51 4.28 -6.09 -9.35
C GLY A 51 5.75 -6.05 -9.79
N ALA A 52 6.51 -5.03 -9.35
CA ALA A 52 7.91 -4.86 -9.70
C ALA A 52 8.86 -5.50 -8.67
N SER A 53 8.55 -5.34 -7.38
CA SER A 53 9.40 -5.76 -6.26
C SER A 53 8.89 -7.00 -5.51
N ALA A 54 7.86 -7.67 -6.05
CA ALA A 54 7.18 -8.79 -5.41
C ALA A 54 6.66 -8.45 -3.99
N LEU A 55 6.58 -9.44 -3.11
CA LEU A 55 6.14 -9.26 -1.72
C LEU A 55 7.31 -8.78 -0.85
N ARG A 56 7.15 -7.65 -0.17
CA ARG A 56 8.13 -7.09 0.77
C ARG A 56 7.49 -6.85 2.14
N SER A 57 8.29 -6.90 3.19
CA SER A 57 7.85 -6.59 4.56
C SER A 57 8.28 -5.18 4.96
N GLY A 58 7.57 -4.61 5.93
CA GLY A 58 7.92 -3.32 6.50
C GLY A 58 7.06 -2.93 7.70
N LEU A 59 7.18 -1.67 8.10
CA LEU A 59 6.48 -1.05 9.21
C LEU A 59 5.72 0.19 8.76
N LEU A 60 4.42 0.21 9.03
CA LEU A 60 3.56 1.37 8.85
C LEU A 60 3.62 2.27 10.08
N LEU A 61 3.97 3.54 9.88
CA LEU A 61 4.03 4.51 10.95
C LEU A 61 2.62 5.04 11.27
N GLY A 62 2.28 5.08 12.56
CA GLY A 62 0.95 5.53 13.03
C GLY A 62 0.65 7.03 12.87
N ARG A 63 1.49 7.78 12.16
CA ARG A 63 1.33 9.22 11.92
C ARG A 63 1.26 9.48 10.42
N TYR A 64 0.42 10.43 10.05
CA TYR A 64 0.32 10.92 8.67
C TYR A 64 1.13 12.20 8.48
N LEU A 65 1.50 12.45 7.23
CA LEU A 65 2.03 13.72 6.73
C LEU A 65 1.11 14.29 5.66
N TYR A 66 1.37 15.53 5.27
CA TYR A 66 0.76 16.16 4.12
C TYR A 66 1.82 16.47 3.09
N ILE A 67 1.65 15.96 1.87
CA ILE A 67 2.55 16.21 0.74
C ILE A 67 1.82 16.93 -0.39
N SER A 68 2.57 17.66 -1.20
CA SER A 68 2.08 18.22 -2.46
C SER A 68 3.04 17.85 -3.57
N ALA A 69 2.50 17.47 -4.74
CA ALA A 69 3.31 17.17 -5.92
C ALA A 69 3.88 18.44 -6.56
N LYS A 70 3.18 19.58 -6.49
CA LYS A 70 3.61 20.86 -7.05
C LYS A 70 3.26 22.04 -6.15
N ALA A 71 4.02 23.12 -6.25
CA ALA A 71 3.68 24.38 -5.58
C ALA A 71 2.27 24.85 -6.02
N GLY A 72 1.41 25.18 -5.05
CA GLY A 72 0.04 25.63 -5.30
C GLY A 72 -1.00 24.53 -5.51
N GLN A 73 -0.61 23.24 -5.54
CA GLN A 73 -1.57 22.13 -5.48
C GLN A 73 -2.05 21.88 -4.05
N GLY A 74 -3.26 21.31 -3.94
CA GLY A 74 -3.83 20.91 -2.66
C GLY A 74 -3.02 19.81 -1.99
N LEU A 75 -2.97 19.83 -0.67
CA LEU A 75 -2.25 18.84 0.13
C LEU A 75 -2.95 17.46 0.05
N CYS A 76 -2.13 16.42 0.01
CA CYS A 76 -2.54 15.02 0.09
C CYS A 76 -2.07 14.43 1.42
N LYS A 77 -3.00 13.83 2.18
CA LYS A 77 -2.69 13.14 3.43
C LYS A 77 -2.08 11.77 3.11
N VAL A 78 -0.89 11.51 3.61
CA VAL A 78 -0.17 10.25 3.39
C VAL A 78 0.28 9.61 4.69
N TRP A 79 0.32 8.28 4.75
CA TRP A 79 1.11 7.56 5.75
C TRP A 79 2.48 7.18 5.20
N ILE A 80 3.36 6.76 6.09
CA ILE A 80 4.74 6.39 5.77
C ILE A 80 4.94 4.90 6.08
N VAL A 81 5.53 4.18 5.14
CA VAL A 81 5.98 2.80 5.33
C VAL A 81 7.50 2.75 5.27
N LEU A 82 8.10 2.12 6.26
CA LEU A 82 9.52 1.75 6.28
C LEU A 82 9.64 0.31 5.81
N LEU A 83 10.26 0.07 4.66
CA LEU A 83 10.49 -1.30 4.17
C LEU A 83 11.70 -1.91 4.89
N ASP A 84 11.64 -3.21 5.18
CA ASP A 84 12.70 -3.93 5.93
C ASP A 84 13.96 -4.19 5.09
N ASP A 85 13.95 -3.85 3.81
CA ASP A 85 14.97 -4.24 2.85
C ASP A 85 16.28 -3.44 3.03
N PRO A 86 17.43 -4.13 3.19
CA PRO A 86 18.71 -3.47 3.33
C PRO A 86 19.27 -2.89 2.02
N ILE A 87 18.70 -3.19 0.85
CA ILE A 87 19.33 -2.90 -0.47
C ILE A 87 18.65 -1.74 -1.22
N GLY A 88 17.46 -1.30 -0.83
CA GLY A 88 16.85 -0.10 -1.41
C GLY A 88 15.39 0.13 -1.05
N GLY A 89 14.92 1.35 -1.27
CA GLY A 89 13.54 1.78 -1.05
C GLY A 89 12.53 1.27 -2.06
N VAL A 90 11.51 2.10 -2.28
CA VAL A 90 10.56 1.99 -3.40
C VAL A 90 11.31 2.25 -4.70
N ILE A 91 11.06 1.44 -5.72
CA ILE A 91 11.64 1.60 -7.06
C ILE A 91 10.59 2.02 -8.09
N ASP A 92 11.05 2.42 -9.28
CA ASP A 92 10.18 2.64 -10.42
C ASP A 92 9.36 1.36 -10.71
N GLY A 93 8.04 1.52 -10.77
CA GLY A 93 7.08 0.41 -10.94
C GLY A 93 6.41 -0.06 -9.65
N ASP A 94 6.87 0.37 -8.47
CA ASP A 94 6.19 0.07 -7.20
C ASP A 94 4.95 0.96 -6.96
N CYS A 95 4.74 2.04 -7.73
CA CYS A 95 3.53 2.85 -7.63
C CYS A 95 2.28 1.99 -7.86
N GLY A 96 1.28 2.14 -6.99
CA GLY A 96 0.08 1.30 -6.98
C GLY A 96 0.22 0.00 -6.17
N SER A 97 1.40 -0.33 -5.64
CA SER A 97 1.60 -1.51 -4.77
C SER A 97 0.74 -1.42 -3.52
N ILE A 98 0.16 -2.54 -3.11
CA ILE A 98 -0.82 -2.58 -2.02
C ILE A 98 -0.12 -2.84 -0.68
N ILE A 99 -0.46 -2.05 0.34
CA ILE A 99 -0.01 -2.21 1.73
C ILE A 99 -1.10 -2.86 2.56
N ILE A 100 -0.73 -3.94 3.26
CA ILE A 100 -1.65 -4.75 4.06
C ILE A 100 -1.09 -5.05 5.44
N ASP A 101 -1.95 -5.16 6.44
CA ASP A 101 -1.58 -5.59 7.79
C ASP A 101 -1.15 -7.06 7.80
N GLN A 102 0.04 -7.37 8.33
CA GLN A 102 0.51 -8.76 8.39
C GLN A 102 -0.31 -9.64 9.34
N GLN A 103 -1.03 -9.06 10.30
CA GLN A 103 -1.82 -9.78 11.29
C GLN A 103 -3.28 -9.91 10.85
N THR A 104 -3.90 -8.81 10.42
CA THR A 104 -5.35 -8.76 10.12
C THR A 104 -5.67 -8.98 8.63
N SER A 105 -4.69 -8.86 7.74
CA SER A 105 -4.89 -8.82 6.28
C SER A 105 -5.79 -7.68 5.80
N GLU A 106 -6.00 -6.67 6.65
CA GLU A 106 -6.69 -5.44 6.28
C GLU A 106 -5.81 -4.63 5.33
N VAL A 107 -6.43 -4.10 4.28
CA VAL A 107 -5.75 -3.25 3.31
C VAL A 107 -5.67 -1.84 3.89
N TYR A 108 -4.45 -1.34 4.07
CA TYR A 108 -4.26 0.08 4.35
C TYR A 108 -4.41 0.88 3.07
N ASP A 109 -3.69 0.47 2.00
CA ASP A 109 -3.47 1.41 0.91
C ASP A 109 -2.72 0.98 -0.35
N HIS A 110 -2.44 1.94 -1.24
CA HIS A 110 -1.47 1.90 -2.33
C HIS A 110 -0.29 2.90 -2.18
N VAL A 111 0.88 2.51 -2.70
CA VAL A 111 2.09 3.34 -2.78
C VAL A 111 1.95 4.42 -3.86
N VAL A 112 2.33 5.66 -3.53
CA VAL A 112 2.32 6.81 -4.46
C VAL A 112 3.70 7.40 -4.73
N GLY A 113 4.72 6.92 -4.01
CA GLY A 113 6.10 7.34 -4.18
C GLY A 113 6.91 7.14 -2.90
N ALA A 114 8.08 7.77 -2.84
CA ALA A 114 8.95 7.73 -1.66
C ALA A 114 9.62 9.07 -1.38
N ASN A 115 10.18 9.20 -0.18
CA ASN A 115 10.99 10.33 0.23
C ASN A 115 12.48 10.09 -0.04
N PRO A 116 13.36 11.11 0.13
CA PRO A 116 14.80 10.94 -0.07
C PRO A 116 15.50 9.96 0.88
N LEU A 117 14.79 9.44 1.89
CA LEU A 117 15.25 8.39 2.80
C LEU A 117 14.63 7.04 2.43
N ASP A 118 14.11 6.90 1.21
CA ASP A 118 13.56 5.66 0.66
C ASP A 118 12.31 5.13 1.38
N GLN A 119 11.64 5.98 2.17
CA GLN A 119 10.41 5.63 2.87
C GLN A 119 9.22 5.85 1.96
N ALA A 120 8.35 4.85 1.85
CA ALA A 120 7.20 4.89 0.96
C ALA A 120 6.10 5.80 1.51
N TYR A 121 5.44 6.55 0.63
CA TYR A 121 4.22 7.27 0.90
C TYR A 121 3.01 6.50 0.38
N ILE A 122 1.94 6.48 1.18
CA ILE A 122 0.68 5.79 0.85
C ILE A 122 -0.54 6.69 1.14
N VAL A 123 -1.60 6.63 0.31
CA VAL A 123 -2.78 7.53 0.36
C VAL A 123 -4.11 6.84 0.75
N PRO A 124 -4.61 6.95 2.01
CA PRO A 124 -5.54 5.98 2.61
C PRO A 124 -6.63 5.46 1.68
N LEU A 125 -6.66 4.15 1.40
CA LEU A 125 -7.58 3.56 0.40
C LEU A 125 -9.05 3.89 0.70
N ILE A 126 -9.42 3.96 1.98
CA ILE A 126 -10.78 4.34 2.38
C ILE A 126 -11.18 5.71 1.82
N ALA A 127 -10.25 6.67 1.77
CA ALA A 127 -10.51 8.00 1.23
C ALA A 127 -10.76 7.99 -0.29
N THR A 128 -10.33 6.93 -0.97
CA THR A 128 -10.58 6.69 -2.40
C THR A 128 -11.89 5.94 -2.61
N VAL A 129 -12.19 4.93 -1.79
CA VAL A 129 -13.42 4.11 -1.90
C VAL A 129 -14.68 4.91 -1.55
N GLU A 130 -14.59 5.91 -0.67
CA GLU A 130 -15.71 6.74 -0.24
C GLU A 130 -16.00 7.96 -1.15
N GLN A 131 -15.34 8.09 -2.31
CA GLN A 131 -15.63 9.16 -3.28
C GLN A 131 -16.90 8.89 -4.09
#